data_AF-A0A5C6KB20-F1
#
_entry.id   AF-A0A5C6KB20-F1
#
_cell.length_a   1.000
_cell.length_b   1.000
_cell.length_c   1.000
_cell.angle_alpha   90.00
_cell.angle_beta   90.00
_cell.angle_gamma   90.00
#
_symmetry.space_group_name_H-M   'P 1'
#
loop_
_entity.id
_entity.type
_entity.pdbx_description
1 polymer ?
#
loop_
_entity_poly.entity_id
_entity_poly.type
_entity_poly.pdbx_seq_one_letter_code
_entity_poly.pdbx_strand_id
1 'polypeptide(L)'
;MDFDEIIEALYSGDQSLICDALNTGGYISDFNDYCDTEAIHTGFYCRVQTGTIFEAIYLISKQTICYKKASSSLKYCPLGMSLMYTPHEFAPCKISVVSNEWIQSYDMATRSFKKVSIKGIEVNEQSAESIIFNNGLKVSSFSIWDGPVKKNDYSLYPASILELYKGEKFSPERNFSRTCYYSDGESTYEKYRGTYAQDVEGYDDDFIDDVLGGEPEAYWNLD
;
A
#
# COMPACT_ATOMS: atom_id res chain seq x y z
N MET A 1 -9.06 -5.85 -8.86
CA MET A 1 -9.14 -4.54 -9.53
C MET A 1 -7.84 -4.35 -10.29
N ASP A 2 -7.92 -3.87 -11.54
CA ASP A 2 -6.75 -3.49 -12.32
C ASP A 2 -6.16 -2.17 -11.78
N PHE A 3 -4.97 -1.79 -12.28
CA PHE A 3 -4.24 -0.63 -11.77
C PHE A 3 -5.02 0.69 -11.91
N ASP A 4 -5.71 0.89 -13.04
CA ASP A 4 -6.53 2.07 -13.30
C ASP A 4 -7.70 2.18 -12.33
N GLU A 5 -8.43 1.08 -12.10
CA GLU A 5 -9.53 1.03 -11.13
C GLU A 5 -9.05 1.36 -9.71
N ILE A 6 -7.87 0.88 -9.32
CA ILE A 6 -7.26 1.16 -8.01
C ILE A 6 -6.88 2.64 -7.91
N ILE A 7 -6.17 3.19 -8.91
CA ILE A 7 -5.77 4.61 -8.88
C ILE A 7 -6.99 5.53 -8.91
N GLU A 8 -8.00 5.21 -9.70
CA GLU A 8 -9.27 5.94 -9.72
C GLU A 8 -9.93 5.95 -8.34
N ALA A 9 -10.03 4.78 -7.69
CA ALA A 9 -10.57 4.68 -6.34
C ALA A 9 -9.76 5.46 -5.30
N LEU A 10 -8.43 5.30 -5.28
CA LEU A 10 -7.53 5.97 -4.33
C LEU A 10 -7.57 7.50 -4.44
N TYR A 11 -7.78 8.03 -5.65
CA TYR A 11 -7.83 9.47 -5.92
C TYR A 11 -9.27 10.03 -6.01
N SER A 12 -10.30 9.20 -5.78
CA SER A 12 -11.70 9.61 -5.88
C SER A 12 -12.13 10.62 -4.80
N GLY A 13 -11.45 10.60 -3.65
CA GLY A 13 -11.90 11.31 -2.43
C GLY A 13 -13.10 10.65 -1.73
N ASP A 14 -13.66 9.58 -2.30
CA ASP A 14 -14.72 8.78 -1.69
C ASP A 14 -14.08 7.71 -0.79
N GLN A 15 -14.28 7.86 0.52
CA GLN A 15 -13.74 6.95 1.52
C GLN A 15 -14.20 5.50 1.31
N SER A 16 -15.43 5.27 0.81
CA SER A 16 -15.92 3.91 0.54
C SER A 16 -15.15 3.25 -0.59
N LEU A 17 -14.98 3.95 -1.72
CA LEU A 17 -14.23 3.43 -2.87
C LEU A 17 -12.75 3.20 -2.52
N ILE A 18 -12.16 4.09 -1.73
CA ILE A 18 -10.79 3.94 -1.23
C ILE A 18 -10.67 2.68 -0.38
N CYS A 19 -11.59 2.46 0.55
CA CYS A 19 -11.61 1.26 1.38
C CYS A 19 -11.80 -0.01 0.53
N ASP A 20 -12.74 0.00 -0.42
CA ASP A 20 -12.99 -1.13 -1.31
C ASP A 20 -11.72 -1.50 -2.09
N ALA A 21 -11.01 -0.52 -2.64
CA ALA A 21 -9.74 -0.74 -3.31
C ALA A 21 -8.67 -1.32 -2.38
N LEU A 22 -8.48 -0.74 -1.19
CA LEU A 22 -7.50 -1.23 -0.21
C LEU A 22 -7.81 -2.64 0.28
N ASN A 23 -9.09 -2.99 0.43
CA ASN A 23 -9.56 -4.32 0.83
C ASN A 23 -9.36 -5.39 -0.24
N THR A 24 -9.12 -5.02 -1.50
CA THR A 24 -8.70 -6.01 -2.52
C THR A 24 -7.29 -6.52 -2.30
N GLY A 25 -6.50 -5.79 -1.51
CA GLY A 25 -5.13 -6.12 -1.16
C GLY A 25 -4.95 -6.63 0.26
N GLY A 26 -3.71 -6.51 0.76
CA GLY A 26 -3.34 -6.91 2.11
C GLY A 26 -2.12 -6.16 2.61
N TYR A 27 -1.68 -6.49 3.82
CA TYR A 27 -0.44 -5.96 4.33
C TYR A 27 0.73 -6.56 3.56
N ILE A 28 1.82 -5.81 3.42
CA ILE A 28 2.93 -6.20 2.54
C ILE A 28 3.56 -7.56 2.89
N SER A 29 3.56 -7.98 4.16
CA SER A 29 4.07 -9.29 4.58
C SER A 29 3.20 -10.45 4.13
N ASP A 30 1.94 -10.19 3.75
CA ASP A 30 1.02 -11.22 3.25
C ASP A 30 1.45 -11.74 1.87
N PHE A 31 2.34 -11.00 1.18
CA PHE A 31 2.78 -11.29 -0.18
C PHE A 31 4.18 -11.92 -0.26
N ASN A 32 4.67 -12.58 0.80
CA ASN A 32 6.03 -13.13 0.93
C ASN A 32 6.30 -14.35 0.01
N ASP A 33 6.29 -14.14 -1.31
CA ASP A 33 6.79 -15.12 -2.27
C ASP A 33 8.33 -15.20 -2.24
N TYR A 34 8.99 -15.98 -3.11
CA TYR A 34 10.47 -16.01 -3.18
C TYR A 34 10.98 -15.30 -4.45
N CYS A 35 10.12 -14.51 -5.09
CA CYS A 35 10.42 -13.84 -6.35
C CYS A 35 10.38 -12.33 -6.16
N ASP A 36 11.47 -11.67 -6.56
CA ASP A 36 11.47 -10.22 -6.67
C ASP A 36 10.32 -9.76 -7.57
N THR A 37 9.50 -8.87 -7.05
CA THR A 37 8.31 -8.37 -7.73
C THR A 37 8.47 -6.89 -8.04
N GLU A 38 8.29 -6.51 -9.30
CA GLU A 38 8.20 -5.11 -9.68
C GLU A 38 6.97 -4.48 -9.04
N ALA A 39 7.14 -3.28 -8.51
CA ALA A 39 6.10 -2.55 -7.84
C ALA A 39 6.14 -1.07 -8.23
N ILE A 40 5.01 -0.40 -8.03
CA ILE A 40 4.85 1.03 -8.26
C ILE A 40 4.27 1.65 -7.00
N HIS A 41 4.88 2.73 -6.53
CA HIS A 41 4.29 3.52 -5.46
C HIS A 41 3.06 4.24 -6.01
N THR A 42 1.92 4.15 -5.31
CA THR A 42 0.65 4.76 -5.78
C THR A 42 0.57 6.26 -5.48
N GLY A 43 1.54 6.81 -4.74
CA GLY A 43 1.50 8.18 -4.22
C GLY A 43 0.55 8.34 -3.03
N PHE A 44 -0.28 7.33 -2.76
CA PHE A 44 -1.33 7.40 -1.77
C PHE A 44 -0.85 7.01 -0.37
N TYR A 45 -1.29 7.80 0.60
CA TYR A 45 -1.06 7.60 2.01
C TYR A 45 -2.36 7.75 2.76
N CYS A 46 -2.57 6.90 3.76
CA CYS A 46 -3.67 7.02 4.70
C CYS A 46 -3.17 6.97 6.13
N ARG A 47 -3.81 7.73 7.00
CA ARG A 47 -3.59 7.70 8.44
C ARG A 47 -4.74 6.94 9.09
N VAL A 48 -4.43 5.97 9.92
CA VAL A 48 -5.45 5.30 10.75
C VAL A 48 -5.60 6.02 12.08
N GLN A 49 -6.65 5.66 12.83
CA GLN A 49 -7.03 6.27 14.12
C GLN A 49 -5.86 6.37 15.13
N THR A 50 -4.95 5.39 15.13
CA THR A 50 -3.76 5.38 16.01
C THR A 50 -2.69 6.41 15.63
N GLY A 51 -2.93 7.21 14.59
CA GLY A 51 -1.95 8.13 14.01
C GLY A 51 -0.93 7.44 13.10
N THR A 52 -0.96 6.10 13.01
CA THR A 52 -0.07 5.36 12.10
C THR A 52 -0.41 5.69 10.66
N ILE A 53 0.63 6.01 9.87
CA ILE A 53 0.49 6.28 8.44
C ILE A 53 0.89 5.02 7.66
N PHE A 54 0.04 4.62 6.73
CA PHE A 54 0.31 3.55 5.76
C PHE A 54 0.51 4.16 4.38
N GLU A 55 1.44 3.57 3.63
CA GLU A 55 1.66 3.86 2.22
C GLU A 55 1.10 2.72 1.36
N ALA A 56 0.44 3.08 0.27
CA ALA A 56 -0.16 2.13 -0.67
C ALA A 56 0.75 1.89 -1.87
N ILE A 57 0.96 0.62 -2.20
CA ILE A 57 1.90 0.18 -3.23
C ILE A 57 1.19 -0.84 -4.10
N TYR A 58 1.36 -0.75 -5.41
CA TYR A 58 0.79 -1.73 -6.32
C TYR A 58 1.89 -2.69 -6.81
N LEU A 59 1.66 -3.99 -6.63
CA LEU A 59 2.53 -5.07 -7.08
C LEU A 59 2.15 -5.42 -8.53
N ILE A 60 3.02 -5.08 -9.48
CA ILE A 60 2.73 -5.17 -10.92
C ILE A 60 2.49 -6.63 -11.34
N SER A 61 3.39 -7.53 -10.94
CA SER A 61 3.31 -8.95 -11.33
C SER A 61 2.09 -9.65 -10.74
N LYS A 62 1.62 -9.22 -9.56
CA LYS A 62 0.46 -9.81 -8.88
C LYS A 62 -0.86 -9.12 -9.22
N GLN A 63 -0.80 -7.95 -9.85
CA GLN A 63 -1.95 -7.11 -10.14
C GLN A 63 -2.80 -6.83 -8.89
N THR A 64 -2.14 -6.47 -7.78
CA THR A 64 -2.80 -6.20 -6.50
C THR A 64 -2.15 -5.03 -5.79
N ILE A 65 -2.95 -4.34 -4.98
CA ILE A 65 -2.45 -3.36 -4.03
C ILE A 65 -1.97 -4.07 -2.75
N CYS A 66 -0.98 -3.49 -2.10
CA CYS A 66 -0.58 -3.81 -0.74
C CYS A 66 -0.28 -2.52 0.02
N TYR A 67 -0.27 -2.61 1.34
CA TYR A 67 0.05 -1.47 2.20
C TYR A 67 1.14 -1.83 3.22
N LYS A 68 1.96 -0.84 3.57
CA LYS A 68 2.95 -0.97 4.64
C LYS A 68 3.00 0.27 5.52
N LYS A 69 3.48 0.11 6.74
CA LYS A 69 3.70 1.24 7.64
C LYS A 69 4.76 2.17 7.06
N ALA A 70 4.45 3.46 7.00
CA ALA A 70 5.38 4.48 6.56
C ALA A 70 6.53 4.64 7.56
N SER A 71 7.75 4.84 7.05
CA SER A 71 8.93 5.08 7.90
C SER A 71 8.84 6.39 8.66
N SER A 72 9.34 6.44 9.89
CA SER A 72 9.33 7.62 10.76
C SER A 72 10.11 8.82 10.23
N SER A 73 11.00 8.62 9.24
CA SER A 73 11.75 9.69 8.55
C SER A 73 11.03 10.30 7.34
N LEU A 74 9.69 10.17 7.31
CA LEU A 74 8.78 10.44 6.18
C LEU A 74 9.28 11.45 5.14
N LYS A 75 9.78 10.89 4.03
CA LYS A 75 9.75 11.51 2.72
C LYS A 75 8.65 10.80 1.93
N TYR A 76 7.55 11.50 1.64
CA TYR A 76 6.46 10.92 0.86
C TYR A 76 6.96 10.58 -0.54
N CYS A 77 6.58 9.40 -1.02
CA CYS A 77 6.94 8.88 -2.33
C CYS A 77 5.83 9.24 -3.33
N PRO A 78 6.19 9.79 -4.50
CA PRO A 78 5.24 10.15 -5.54
C PRO A 78 4.68 8.93 -6.29
N LEU A 79 3.47 9.07 -6.83
CA LEU A 79 2.84 8.14 -7.77
C LEU A 79 3.72 7.97 -9.01
N GLY A 80 4.03 6.72 -9.37
CA GLY A 80 4.92 6.42 -10.50
C GLY A 80 6.35 6.07 -10.11
N MET A 81 6.70 6.20 -8.82
CA MET A 81 8.00 5.75 -8.33
C MET A 81 8.14 4.24 -8.53
N SER A 82 9.17 3.84 -9.27
CA SER A 82 9.49 2.44 -9.54
C SER A 82 10.14 1.80 -8.32
N LEU A 83 9.61 0.65 -7.90
CA LEU A 83 10.01 -0.08 -6.71
C LEU A 83 10.29 -1.54 -7.06
N MET A 84 11.20 -2.15 -6.29
CA MET A 84 11.35 -3.61 -6.23
C MET A 84 10.96 -4.09 -4.85
N TYR A 85 10.03 -5.04 -4.84
CA TYR A 85 9.65 -5.80 -3.67
C TYR A 85 10.49 -7.07 -3.60
N THR A 86 11.29 -7.20 -2.56
CA THR A 86 12.11 -8.38 -2.26
C THR A 86 11.58 -9.03 -0.99
N PRO A 87 10.86 -10.15 -1.13
CA PRO A 87 10.38 -10.91 0.02
C PRO A 87 11.52 -11.62 0.76
N HIS A 88 11.34 -11.87 2.06
CA HIS A 88 12.33 -12.54 2.90
C HIS A 88 11.65 -13.57 3.81
N GLU A 89 12.18 -14.80 3.82
CA GLU A 89 11.61 -15.93 4.56
C GLU A 89 11.66 -15.76 6.08
N PHE A 90 12.72 -15.12 6.60
CA PHE A 90 12.98 -14.97 8.04
C PHE A 90 13.23 -13.51 8.48
N ALA A 91 12.86 -12.55 7.63
CA ALA A 91 13.08 -11.12 7.88
C ALA A 91 11.92 -10.30 7.30
N PRO A 92 11.70 -9.06 7.76
CA PRO A 92 10.71 -8.19 7.14
C PRO A 92 11.03 -8.02 5.65
N CYS A 93 10.00 -8.14 4.82
CA CYS A 93 10.08 -7.92 3.38
C CYS A 93 10.66 -6.53 3.09
N LYS A 94 11.49 -6.44 2.06
CA LYS A 94 12.21 -5.22 1.71
C LYS A 94 11.61 -4.58 0.48
N ILE A 95 11.43 -3.26 0.52
CA ILE A 95 11.20 -2.47 -0.68
C ILE A 95 12.43 -1.61 -0.95
N SER A 96 12.91 -1.66 -2.18
CA SER A 96 13.97 -0.79 -2.67
C SER A 96 13.49 0.05 -3.85
N VAL A 97 13.90 1.32 -3.86
CA VAL A 97 13.66 2.22 -5.00
C VAL A 97 14.55 1.79 -6.16
N VAL A 98 13.99 1.66 -7.36
CA VAL A 98 14.77 1.45 -8.58
C VAL A 98 15.35 2.80 -9.00
N SER A 99 16.67 2.94 -8.92
CA SER A 99 17.31 4.20 -9.29
C SER A 99 17.20 4.47 -10.79
N ASN A 100 17.02 5.74 -11.13
CA ASN A 100 16.99 6.25 -12.52
C ASN A 100 15.85 5.73 -13.41
N GLU A 101 14.89 4.97 -12.87
CA GLU A 101 13.70 4.53 -13.58
C GLU A 101 12.43 5.14 -12.97
N TRP A 102 11.49 5.49 -13.83
CA TRP A 102 10.20 6.05 -13.43
C TRP A 102 9.08 5.48 -14.30
N ILE A 103 7.93 5.21 -13.69
CA ILE A 103 6.75 4.79 -14.41
C ILE A 103 5.90 6.03 -14.68
N GLN A 104 5.83 6.44 -15.94
CA GLN A 104 5.18 7.69 -16.34
C GLN A 104 3.67 7.56 -16.50
N SER A 105 3.22 6.44 -17.06
CA SER A 105 1.83 6.26 -17.43
C SER A 105 1.45 4.78 -17.50
N TYR A 106 0.15 4.52 -17.48
CA TYR A 106 -0.44 3.21 -17.68
C TYR A 106 -1.42 3.26 -18.85
N ASP A 107 -1.37 2.24 -19.71
CA ASP A 107 -2.32 2.03 -20.80
C ASP A 107 -3.23 0.85 -20.45
N MET A 108 -4.53 1.12 -20.32
CA MET A 108 -5.55 0.15 -19.94
C MET A 108 -5.82 -0.87 -21.05
N ALA A 109 -5.70 -0.46 -22.32
CA ALA A 109 -6.00 -1.33 -23.45
C ALA A 109 -4.94 -2.43 -23.59
N THR A 110 -3.68 -2.10 -23.32
CA THR A 110 -2.56 -3.05 -23.35
C THR A 110 -2.14 -3.57 -21.98
N ARG A 111 -2.73 -3.03 -20.90
CA ARG A 111 -2.37 -3.28 -19.49
C ARG A 111 -0.87 -3.10 -19.23
N SER A 112 -0.27 -2.08 -19.84
CA SER A 112 1.18 -1.90 -19.83
C SER A 112 1.60 -0.58 -19.21
N PHE A 113 2.71 -0.62 -18.47
CA PHE A 113 3.33 0.54 -17.87
C PHE A 113 4.40 1.13 -18.79
N LYS A 114 4.38 2.45 -18.98
CA LYS A 114 5.41 3.16 -19.72
C LYS A 114 6.52 3.60 -18.77
N LYS A 115 7.68 2.94 -18.87
CA LYS A 115 8.88 3.27 -18.11
C LYS A 115 9.73 4.32 -18.84
N VAL A 116 10.30 5.25 -18.09
CA VAL A 116 11.19 6.32 -18.59
C VAL A 116 12.37 6.52 -17.65
N SER A 117 13.50 6.96 -18.21
CA SER A 117 14.67 7.28 -17.39
C SER A 117 14.63 8.71 -16.86
N ILE A 118 14.93 8.87 -15.58
CA ILE A 118 14.87 10.17 -14.89
C ILE A 118 16.25 10.71 -14.57
N LYS A 119 16.35 12.03 -14.60
CA LYS A 119 17.53 12.80 -14.19
C LYS A 119 17.47 13.17 -12.72
N GLY A 120 16.26 13.42 -12.21
CA GLY A 120 16.04 13.81 -10.83
C GLY A 120 14.59 14.12 -10.52
N ILE A 121 14.34 14.38 -9.25
CA ILE A 121 13.03 14.74 -8.71
C ILE A 121 13.19 16.13 -8.09
N GLU A 122 12.36 17.07 -8.53
CA GLU A 122 12.26 18.37 -7.87
C GLU A 122 11.25 18.26 -6.74
N VAL A 123 11.68 18.63 -5.55
CA VAL A 123 10.91 18.52 -4.31
C VAL A 123 10.69 19.91 -3.73
N ASN A 124 9.45 20.19 -3.33
CA ASN A 124 9.14 21.27 -2.39
C ASN A 124 9.33 20.77 -0.95
N GLU A 125 9.01 21.60 0.04
CA GLU A 125 9.29 21.33 1.46
C GLU A 125 8.78 19.98 2.01
N GLN A 126 7.80 19.32 1.35
CA GLN A 126 7.31 18.00 1.75
C GLN A 126 7.00 17.00 0.61
N SER A 127 7.05 17.40 -0.67
CA SER A 127 6.55 16.57 -1.79
C SER A 127 7.26 16.83 -3.12
N ALA A 128 7.31 15.83 -4.00
CA ALA A 128 7.81 16.00 -5.36
C ALA A 128 6.88 16.91 -6.17
N GLU A 129 7.37 18.09 -6.55
CA GLU A 129 6.65 19.02 -7.41
C GLU A 129 6.66 18.53 -8.87
N SER A 130 7.78 17.93 -9.28
CA SER A 130 7.92 17.40 -10.62
C SER A 130 9.01 16.36 -10.75
N ILE A 131 8.90 15.56 -11.80
CA ILE A 131 9.91 14.62 -12.25
C ILE A 131 10.59 15.20 -13.48
N ILE A 132 11.92 15.23 -13.47
CA ILE A 132 12.74 15.71 -14.58
C ILE A 132 13.29 14.49 -15.31
N PHE A 133 12.88 14.30 -16.54
CA PHE A 133 13.36 13.21 -17.39
C PHE A 133 14.76 13.52 -17.95
N ASN A 134 15.45 12.48 -18.42
CA ASN A 134 16.79 12.64 -19.00
C ASN A 134 16.82 13.55 -20.25
N ASN A 135 15.69 13.68 -20.97
CA ASN A 135 15.55 14.60 -22.09
C ASN A 135 15.22 16.05 -21.66
N GLY A 136 15.15 16.33 -20.35
CA GLY A 136 14.83 17.65 -19.80
C GLY A 136 13.34 17.97 -19.67
N LEU A 137 12.45 17.06 -20.07
CA LEU A 137 11.01 17.24 -19.88
C LEU A 137 10.67 17.19 -18.39
N LYS A 138 9.86 18.16 -17.94
CA LYS A 138 9.34 18.26 -16.57
C LYS A 138 7.89 17.78 -16.56
N VAL A 139 7.54 16.84 -15.69
CA VAL A 139 6.16 16.34 -15.54
C VAL A 139 5.73 16.38 -14.08
N SER A 140 4.46 16.70 -13.85
CA SER A 140 3.86 16.80 -12.50
C SER A 140 2.60 15.94 -12.35
N SER A 141 2.35 15.04 -13.30
CA SER A 141 1.23 14.11 -13.27
C SER A 141 1.60 12.74 -13.81
N PHE A 142 0.82 11.76 -13.38
CA PHE A 142 0.78 10.41 -13.92
C PHE A 142 -0.46 10.27 -14.79
N SER A 143 -0.32 9.74 -16.00
CA SER A 143 -1.44 9.66 -16.96
C SER A 143 -1.97 8.23 -17.12
N ILE A 144 -3.29 8.10 -17.20
CA ILE A 144 -3.98 6.88 -17.62
C ILE A 144 -4.50 7.05 -19.05
N TRP A 145 -4.21 6.06 -19.90
CA TRP A 145 -4.57 6.02 -21.31
C TRP A 145 -5.42 4.78 -21.64
N ASP A 146 -6.22 4.90 -22.69
CA ASP A 146 -6.99 3.84 -23.33
C ASP A 146 -6.58 3.80 -24.80
N GLY A 147 -5.48 3.08 -25.09
CA GLY A 147 -4.79 3.16 -26.36
C GLY A 147 -4.43 4.62 -26.71
N PRO A 148 -4.97 5.18 -27.83
CA PRO A 148 -4.63 6.54 -28.24
C PRO A 148 -5.35 7.64 -27.43
N VAL A 149 -6.34 7.29 -26.59
CA VAL A 149 -7.18 8.26 -25.89
C VAL A 149 -6.68 8.45 -24.46
N LYS A 150 -6.35 9.69 -24.08
CA LYS A 150 -6.05 10.03 -22.69
C LYS A 150 -7.33 10.05 -21.86
N LYS A 151 -7.37 9.28 -20.77
CA LYS A 151 -8.55 9.22 -19.89
C LYS A 151 -8.44 10.17 -18.73
N ASN A 152 -7.32 10.11 -18.01
CA ASN A 152 -7.16 10.92 -16.80
C ASN A 152 -5.70 11.29 -16.52
N ASP A 153 -5.52 12.34 -15.73
CA ASP A 153 -4.25 12.76 -15.14
C ASP A 153 -4.39 12.83 -13.63
N TYR A 154 -3.51 12.11 -12.94
CA TYR A 154 -3.42 12.12 -11.50
C TYR A 154 -2.19 12.91 -11.06
N SER A 155 -2.36 13.80 -10.08
CA SER A 155 -1.23 14.44 -9.42
C SER A 155 -0.31 13.38 -8.80
N LEU A 156 1.00 13.69 -8.74
CA LEU A 156 1.98 12.77 -8.15
C LEU A 156 1.70 12.44 -6.67
N TYR A 157 0.87 13.24 -6.01
CA TYR A 157 0.36 12.99 -4.67
C TYR A 157 -1.14 13.26 -4.62
N PRO A 158 -1.88 12.59 -3.74
CA PRO A 158 -3.24 13.01 -3.40
C PRO A 158 -3.20 14.39 -2.73
N ALA A 159 -4.30 15.13 -2.82
CA ALA A 159 -4.40 16.50 -2.29
C ALA A 159 -4.23 16.59 -0.76
N SER A 160 -4.50 15.51 -0.05
CA SER A 160 -4.31 15.40 1.39
C SER A 160 -4.14 13.95 1.81
N ILE A 161 -3.53 13.73 2.98
CA ILE A 161 -3.48 12.40 3.60
C ILE A 161 -4.82 12.17 4.28
N LEU A 162 -5.53 11.15 3.81
CA LEU A 162 -6.87 10.82 4.31
C LEU A 162 -6.76 10.14 5.68
N GLU A 163 -7.62 10.53 6.62
CA GLU A 163 -7.83 9.82 7.87
C GLU A 163 -8.90 8.73 7.67
N LEU A 164 -8.47 7.47 7.76
CA LEU A 164 -9.33 6.30 7.64
C LEU A 164 -9.67 5.77 9.02
N TYR A 165 -10.96 5.80 9.35
CA TYR A 165 -11.48 5.20 10.55
C TYR A 165 -11.77 3.72 10.28
N LYS A 166 -11.01 2.83 10.92
CA LYS A 166 -11.21 1.38 10.87
C LYS A 166 -12.54 1.00 11.57
N GLY A 167 -13.66 1.04 10.85
CA GLY A 167 -14.89 0.31 11.19
C GLY A 167 -14.92 -1.06 10.49
N GLU A 168 -16.04 -1.81 10.58
CA GLU A 168 -16.23 -3.13 9.91
C GLU A 168 -15.76 -3.15 8.44
N LYS A 169 -15.88 -2.01 7.76
CA LYS A 169 -15.51 -1.79 6.35
C LYS A 169 -14.02 -1.89 6.01
N PHE A 170 -13.11 -1.90 6.99
CA PHE A 170 -11.65 -2.03 6.75
C PHE A 170 -11.15 -3.37 7.29
N SER A 171 -11.90 -4.41 6.98
CA SER A 171 -11.55 -5.81 7.23
C SER A 171 -11.30 -6.42 5.85
N PRO A 172 -10.05 -6.69 5.43
CA PRO A 172 -9.83 -7.48 4.22
C PRO A 172 -10.63 -8.78 4.37
N GLU A 173 -11.48 -9.09 3.40
CA GLU A 173 -12.20 -10.37 3.38
C GLU A 173 -11.13 -11.48 3.35
N ARG A 174 -10.88 -12.11 4.50
CA ARG A 174 -9.96 -13.24 4.62
C ARG A 174 -10.53 -14.41 3.82
N ASN A 175 -10.26 -14.45 2.51
CA ASN A 175 -10.53 -15.63 1.69
C ASN A 175 -9.48 -16.70 2.01
N PHE A 176 -9.80 -17.50 3.04
CA PHE A 176 -9.08 -18.70 3.42
C PHE A 176 -8.97 -19.67 2.24
N SER A 177 -7.74 -19.95 1.81
CA SER A 177 -7.34 -21.30 1.41
C SER A 177 -5.90 -21.58 1.87
N ARG A 178 -5.63 -21.40 3.17
CA ARG A 178 -4.54 -22.14 3.80
C ARG A 178 -4.97 -23.60 3.83
N THR A 179 -4.55 -24.39 2.85
CA THR A 179 -4.42 -25.84 3.03
C THR A 179 -3.41 -26.05 4.16
N CYS A 180 -3.94 -26.14 5.38
CA CYS A 180 -3.23 -26.45 6.60
C CYS A 180 -2.70 -27.88 6.51
N TYR A 181 -1.41 -28.01 6.18
CA TYR A 181 -0.66 -29.16 6.61
C TYR A 181 -0.44 -29.01 8.12
N TYR A 182 -1.21 -29.76 8.90
CA TYR A 182 -0.96 -29.95 10.32
C TYR A 182 0.43 -30.55 10.49
N SER A 183 1.40 -29.71 10.87
CA SER A 183 2.57 -30.17 11.59
C SER A 183 2.31 -29.86 13.06
N ASP A 184 2.05 -30.91 13.84
CA ASP A 184 2.08 -30.88 15.29
C ASP A 184 3.36 -30.18 15.76
N GLY A 185 3.18 -29.03 16.40
CA GLY A 185 4.23 -28.13 16.83
C GLY A 185 3.58 -26.83 17.25
N GLU A 186 3.05 -26.82 18.47
CA GLU A 186 2.43 -25.66 19.12
C GLU A 186 3.19 -24.36 18.81
N SER A 187 2.59 -23.48 18.02
CA SER A 187 3.01 -22.08 17.94
C SER A 187 2.34 -21.34 19.09
N THR A 188 2.97 -21.37 20.25
CA THR A 188 2.62 -20.53 21.40
C THR A 188 2.93 -19.07 21.08
N TYR A 189 1.94 -18.35 20.55
CA TYR A 189 1.95 -16.88 20.56
C TYR A 189 0.58 -16.45 21.10
N GLU A 190 0.51 -16.44 22.43
CA GLU A 190 -0.64 -16.15 23.29
C GLU A 190 -0.20 -15.04 24.28
N LYS A 191 0.49 -14.02 23.76
CA LYS A 191 1.10 -12.92 24.52
C LYS A 191 0.07 -12.19 25.37
N TYR A 192 -1.16 -12.09 24.88
CA TYR A 192 -2.27 -11.40 25.53
C TYR A 192 -3.33 -12.36 26.09
N ARG A 193 -2.99 -13.63 26.28
CA ARG A 193 -3.96 -14.65 26.69
C ARG A 193 -4.43 -14.39 28.12
N GLY A 194 -5.74 -14.53 28.35
CA GLY A 194 -6.39 -14.12 29.59
C GLY A 194 -6.93 -12.70 29.58
N THR A 195 -6.77 -11.97 28.46
CA THR A 195 -7.32 -10.62 28.28
C THR A 195 -8.64 -10.69 27.52
N TYR A 196 -9.52 -9.71 27.73
CA TYR A 196 -10.83 -9.70 27.09
C TYR A 196 -10.72 -9.66 25.55
N ALA A 197 -9.80 -8.85 25.04
CA ALA A 197 -9.54 -8.72 23.61
C ALA A 197 -9.19 -10.05 22.92
N GLN A 198 -8.42 -10.92 23.58
CA GLN A 198 -8.02 -12.21 22.98
C GLN A 198 -9.00 -13.34 23.32
N ASP A 199 -9.42 -13.46 24.57
CA ASP A 199 -10.19 -14.61 25.05
C ASP A 199 -11.71 -14.46 24.81
N VAL A 200 -12.20 -13.23 24.66
CA VAL A 200 -13.63 -12.95 24.44
C VAL A 200 -13.88 -12.42 23.04
N GLU A 201 -13.12 -11.42 22.59
CA GLU A 201 -13.26 -10.83 21.24
C GLU A 201 -12.50 -11.61 20.15
N GLY A 202 -11.56 -12.47 20.53
CA GLY A 202 -10.83 -13.33 19.59
C GLY A 202 -9.75 -12.62 18.77
N TYR A 203 -9.28 -11.45 19.21
CA TYR A 203 -8.19 -10.74 18.55
C TYR A 203 -6.85 -11.45 18.73
N ASP A 204 -6.10 -11.59 17.65
CA ASP A 204 -4.76 -12.16 17.68
C ASP A 204 -3.74 -11.15 18.24
N ASP A 205 -2.58 -11.66 18.64
CA ASP A 205 -1.54 -10.85 19.28
C ASP A 205 -1.09 -9.69 18.38
N ASP A 206 -1.04 -9.92 17.06
CA ASP A 206 -0.65 -8.91 16.08
C ASP A 206 -1.72 -7.81 15.97
N PHE A 207 -3.01 -8.14 16.02
CA PHE A 207 -4.07 -7.15 16.11
C PHE A 207 -3.95 -6.32 17.39
N ILE A 208 -3.69 -6.96 18.53
CA ILE A 208 -3.54 -6.26 19.80
C ILE A 208 -2.30 -5.35 19.77
N ASP A 209 -1.18 -5.83 19.23
CA ASP A 209 0.06 -5.06 19.09
C ASP A 209 -0.08 -3.88 18.10
N ASP A 210 -0.70 -4.10 16.95
CA ASP A 210 -0.78 -3.12 15.87
C ASP A 210 -1.96 -2.15 16.00
N VAL A 211 -3.09 -2.62 16.54
CA VAL A 211 -4.34 -1.85 16.63
C VAL A 211 -4.54 -1.28 18.03
N LEU A 212 -4.27 -2.06 19.06
CA LEU A 212 -4.40 -1.63 20.45
C LEU A 212 -3.07 -1.14 21.06
N GLY A 213 -2.01 -1.07 20.26
CA GLY A 213 -0.68 -0.62 20.71
C GLY A 213 -0.06 -1.55 21.76
N GLY A 214 -0.49 -2.81 21.78
CA GLY A 214 -0.14 -3.78 22.79
C GLY A 214 -0.91 -3.64 24.11
N GLU A 215 -1.96 -2.81 24.16
CA GLU A 215 -2.86 -2.66 25.32
C GLU A 215 -4.21 -3.34 25.07
N PRO A 216 -4.38 -4.61 25.44
CA PRO A 216 -5.59 -5.39 25.15
C PRO A 216 -6.87 -4.84 25.82
N GLU A 217 -6.74 -3.95 26.80
CA GLU A 217 -7.88 -3.30 27.49
C GLU A 217 -8.31 -1.97 26.82
N ALA A 218 -7.60 -1.51 25.79
CA ALA A 218 -7.88 -0.25 25.09
C ALA A 218 -9.08 -0.33 24.11
N TYR A 219 -9.79 -1.46 24.07
CA TYR A 219 -10.96 -1.68 23.22
C TYR A 219 -12.15 -0.75 23.55
N TRP A 220 -12.17 -0.13 24.72
CA TRP A 220 -13.25 0.74 25.19
C TRP A 220 -13.40 2.07 24.42
N ASN A 221 -12.43 2.42 23.56
CA ASN A 221 -12.48 3.62 22.71
C ASN A 221 -12.84 3.32 21.25
N LEU A 222 -13.36 2.12 20.95
CA LEU A 222 -13.85 1.71 19.64
C LEU A 222 -15.39 1.78 19.65
N ASP A 223 -15.95 2.98 19.51
CA ASP A 223 -17.37 3.19 19.20
C ASP A 223 -17.48 4.02 17.91
#